data_AF-A0A850M3L3-F1
#
_entry.id   AF-A0A850M3L3-F1
#
_cell.length_a   1.000
_cell.length_b   1.000
_cell.length_c   1.000
_cell.angle_alpha   90.00
_cell.angle_beta   90.00
_cell.angle_gamma   90.00
#
_symmetry.space_group_name_H-M   'P 1'
#
loop_
_entity.id
_entity.type
_entity.pdbx_description
1 polymer ?
#
loop_
_entity_poly.entity_id
_entity_poly.type
_entity_poly.pdbx_seq_one_letter_code
_entity_poly.pdbx_strand_id
1 'polypeptide(L)'
;MIIKKIRFLIFIILTFCYCAPRERPEGLPVYHCYKTSEEIIIDGNITEDAWKKAEEAQFVNFDGSVPEQKTTFKWLWDDVYLYGAFHVEDKDIWSTKTVYDDSLWLEEV
;
A
#
# COMPACT_ATOMS: atom_id res chain seq x y z
N MET A 1 2.00 -51.55 -14.92
CA MET A 1 1.16 -50.38 -15.30
C MET A 1 0.54 -49.63 -14.11
N ILE A 2 0.24 -50.31 -12.98
CA ILE A 2 -0.33 -49.73 -11.75
C ILE A 2 0.60 -48.76 -11.00
N ILE A 3 1.91 -49.06 -10.92
CA ILE A 3 2.90 -48.25 -10.18
C ILE A 3 3.12 -46.87 -10.81
N LYS A 4 2.97 -46.75 -12.14
CA LYS A 4 3.04 -45.45 -12.85
C LYS A 4 1.84 -44.55 -12.54
N LYS A 5 0.65 -45.13 -12.35
CA LYS A 5 -0.56 -44.39 -11.94
C LYS A 5 -0.45 -43.87 -10.51
N ILE A 6 0.13 -44.65 -9.59
CA ILE A 6 0.34 -44.25 -8.18
C ILE A 6 1.37 -43.12 -8.08
N ARG A 7 2.49 -43.19 -8.82
CA ARG A 7 3.49 -42.09 -8.87
C ARG A 7 2.91 -40.81 -9.47
N PHE A 8 2.08 -40.91 -10.49
CA PHE A 8 1.41 -39.76 -11.11
C PHE A 8 0.38 -39.11 -10.16
N LEU A 9 -0.37 -39.93 -9.40
CA LEU A 9 -1.35 -39.44 -8.42
C LEU A 9 -0.67 -38.73 -7.23
N ILE A 10 0.45 -39.27 -6.74
CA ILE A 10 1.25 -38.63 -5.67
C ILE A 10 1.83 -37.30 -6.14
N PHE A 11 2.26 -37.20 -7.40
CA PHE A 11 2.78 -35.96 -7.97
C PHE A 11 1.69 -34.88 -8.04
N ILE A 12 0.46 -35.22 -8.46
CA ILE A 12 -0.69 -34.30 -8.52
C ILE A 12 -1.06 -33.75 -7.13
N ILE A 13 -1.11 -34.60 -6.10
CA ILE A 13 -1.47 -34.21 -4.74
C ILE A 13 -0.40 -33.26 -4.13
N LEU A 14 0.88 -33.51 -4.40
CA LEU A 14 1.97 -32.64 -3.96
C LEU A 14 1.94 -31.25 -4.63
N THR A 15 1.58 -31.16 -5.91
CA THR A 15 1.36 -29.87 -6.59
C THR A 15 0.15 -29.09 -6.07
N PHE A 16 -0.93 -29.78 -5.66
CA PHE A 16 -2.14 -29.12 -5.17
C PHE A 16 -1.95 -28.49 -3.78
N CYS A 17 -1.03 -29.01 -2.97
CA CYS A 17 -0.73 -28.49 -1.63
C CYS A 17 0.08 -27.18 -1.65
N TYR A 18 0.81 -26.90 -2.74
CA TYR A 18 1.59 -25.67 -2.91
C TYR A 18 0.75 -24.43 -3.29
N CYS A 19 -0.54 -24.61 -3.60
CA CYS A 19 -1.42 -23.54 -4.06
C CYS A 19 -2.61 -23.30 -3.11
N ALA A 20 -2.46 -23.63 -1.82
CA ALA A 20 -3.44 -23.20 -0.83
C ALA A 20 -3.38 -21.67 -0.69
N PRO A 21 -4.48 -20.93 -0.91
CA PRO A 21 -4.51 -19.50 -0.70
C PRO A 21 -4.16 -19.22 0.77
N ARG A 22 -3.23 -18.28 0.99
CA ARG A 22 -2.87 -17.83 2.33
C ARG A 22 -4.06 -17.07 2.89
N GLU A 23 -4.72 -17.60 3.92
CA GLU A 23 -5.79 -16.89 4.61
C GLU A 23 -5.21 -15.60 5.21
N ARG A 24 -5.77 -14.46 4.84
CA ARG A 24 -5.40 -13.17 5.43
C ARG A 24 -5.77 -13.22 6.92
N PRO A 25 -4.92 -12.72 7.83
CA PRO A 25 -5.31 -12.56 9.23
C PRO A 25 -6.65 -11.81 9.31
N GLU A 26 -7.64 -12.38 9.99
CA GLU A 26 -8.93 -11.71 10.19
C GLU A 26 -8.74 -10.43 11.01
N GLY A 27 -9.52 -9.39 10.69
CA GLY A 27 -9.57 -8.15 11.48
C GLY A 27 -8.55 -7.07 11.11
N LEU A 28 -7.69 -7.28 10.11
CA LEU A 28 -6.84 -6.20 9.59
C LEU A 28 -7.66 -5.23 8.72
N PRO A 29 -7.42 -3.90 8.82
CA PRO A 29 -8.07 -2.94 7.95
C PRO A 29 -7.74 -3.23 6.48
N VAL A 30 -8.72 -3.03 5.61
CA VAL A 30 -8.59 -3.22 4.16
C VAL A 30 -8.72 -1.86 3.50
N TYR A 31 -7.75 -1.52 2.66
CA TYR A 31 -7.78 -0.33 1.83
C TYR A 31 -8.05 -0.71 0.38
N HIS A 32 -9.06 -0.11 -0.25
CA HIS A 32 -9.37 -0.33 -1.66
C HIS A 32 -8.67 0.71 -2.55
N CYS A 33 -7.53 0.33 -3.11
CA CYS A 33 -6.82 1.18 -4.08
C CYS A 33 -7.44 1.04 -5.47
N TYR A 34 -8.12 2.09 -5.92
CA TYR A 34 -8.82 2.09 -7.21
C TYR A 34 -7.88 2.42 -8.37
N LYS A 35 -8.14 1.77 -9.52
CA LYS A 35 -7.49 2.12 -10.77
C LYS A 35 -8.06 3.43 -11.29
N THR A 36 -7.22 4.33 -11.76
CA THR A 36 -7.63 5.55 -12.48
C THR A 36 -7.34 5.44 -13.98
N SER A 37 -8.16 6.11 -14.79
CA SER A 37 -7.91 6.35 -16.21
C SER A 37 -7.57 7.81 -16.51
N GLU A 38 -7.60 8.65 -15.48
CA GLU A 38 -7.23 10.06 -15.54
C GLU A 38 -5.73 10.19 -15.31
N GLU A 39 -5.08 11.08 -16.07
CA GLU A 39 -3.69 11.44 -15.86
C GLU A 39 -3.52 12.12 -14.50
N ILE A 40 -2.50 11.72 -13.74
CA ILE A 40 -2.14 12.35 -12.47
C ILE A 40 -0.86 13.13 -12.67
N ILE A 41 -0.93 14.45 -12.44
CA ILE A 41 0.23 15.33 -12.45
C ILE A 41 0.82 15.37 -11.03
N ILE A 42 2.12 15.12 -10.90
CA ILE A 42 2.81 15.14 -9.59
C ILE A 42 3.21 16.58 -9.24
N ASP A 43 2.22 17.40 -8.87
CA ASP A 43 2.40 18.81 -8.50
C ASP A 43 1.99 19.11 -7.03
N GLY A 44 1.50 18.10 -6.30
CA GLY A 44 1.02 18.21 -4.93
C GLY A 44 -0.44 18.65 -4.79
N ASN A 45 -1.18 18.85 -5.88
CA ASN A 45 -2.59 19.24 -5.85
C ASN A 45 -3.53 18.03 -5.78
N ILE A 46 -4.06 17.75 -4.59
CA ILE A 46 -4.96 16.61 -4.36
C ILE A 46 -6.46 16.94 -4.61
N THR A 47 -6.78 18.11 -5.16
CA THR A 47 -8.17 18.55 -5.39
C THR A 47 -8.73 18.11 -6.75
N GLU A 48 -7.89 17.51 -7.59
CA GLU A 48 -8.22 17.01 -8.92
C GLU A 48 -9.22 15.84 -8.87
N ASP A 49 -9.94 15.62 -9.96
CA ASP A 49 -11.07 14.69 -10.00
C ASP A 49 -10.67 13.22 -9.75
N ALA A 50 -9.49 12.81 -10.22
CA ALA A 50 -8.93 11.49 -9.96
C ALA A 50 -8.89 11.19 -8.44
N TRP A 51 -8.38 12.13 -7.65
CA TRP A 51 -8.21 11.99 -6.19
C TRP A 51 -9.53 11.97 -5.40
N LYS A 52 -10.63 12.44 -5.99
CA LYS A 52 -11.97 12.35 -5.38
C LYS A 52 -12.50 10.91 -5.38
N LYS A 53 -12.00 10.05 -6.26
CA LYS A 53 -12.37 8.62 -6.33
C LYS A 53 -11.55 7.75 -5.37
N ALA A 54 -10.41 8.25 -4.91
CA ALA A 54 -9.58 7.54 -3.96
C ALA A 54 -10.21 7.54 -2.56
N GLU A 55 -10.19 6.39 -1.90
CA GLU A 55 -10.53 6.30 -0.48
C GLU A 55 -9.48 7.08 0.34
N GLU A 56 -9.93 7.89 1.29
CA GLU A 56 -9.04 8.53 2.27
C GLU A 56 -8.95 7.65 3.52
N ALA A 57 -7.74 7.31 3.92
CA ALA A 57 -7.48 6.55 5.14
C ALA A 57 -6.50 7.31 6.05
N GLN A 58 -6.55 7.02 7.34
CA GLN A 58 -5.75 7.70 8.37
C GLN A 58 -4.74 6.73 9.00
N PHE A 59 -3.52 7.20 9.25
CA PHE A 59 -2.55 6.45 10.05
C PHE A 59 -2.88 6.49 11.55
N VAL A 60 -2.44 5.45 12.25
CA VAL A 60 -2.55 5.33 13.72
C VAL A 60 -1.16 5.22 14.33
N ASN A 61 -1.04 5.53 15.61
CA ASN A 61 0.18 5.28 16.37
C ASN A 61 0.50 3.77 16.40
N PHE A 62 1.73 3.41 16.77
CA PHE A 62 2.16 2.00 16.84
C PHE A 62 1.28 1.14 17.77
N ASP A 63 0.69 1.75 18.80
CA ASP A 63 -0.21 1.12 19.77
C ASP A 63 -1.68 1.10 19.32
N GLY A 64 -1.98 1.63 18.13
CA GLY A 64 -3.32 1.74 17.56
C GLY A 64 -4.11 2.96 18.01
N SER A 65 -3.55 3.83 18.86
CA SER A 65 -4.20 5.09 19.25
C SER A 65 -4.21 6.12 18.13
N VAL A 66 -5.11 7.09 18.22
CA VAL A 66 -5.18 8.21 17.27
C VAL A 66 -3.99 9.14 17.51
N PRO A 67 -3.19 9.48 16.48
CA PRO A 67 -2.07 10.40 16.61
C PRO A 67 -2.56 11.83 16.90
N GLU A 68 -1.77 12.59 17.67
CA GLU A 68 -2.05 14.02 17.92
C GLU A 68 -1.91 14.84 16.63
N GLN A 69 -0.91 14.51 15.83
CA GLN A 69 -0.63 15.10 14.52
C GLN A 69 -1.21 14.19 13.44
N LYS A 70 -2.33 14.61 12.86
CA LYS A 70 -3.09 13.77 11.94
C LYS A 70 -2.33 13.60 10.63
N THR A 71 -2.20 12.35 10.18
CA THR A 71 -1.74 12.03 8.83
C THR A 71 -2.77 11.18 8.10
N THR A 72 -3.24 11.65 6.94
CA THR A 72 -4.09 10.86 6.03
C THR A 72 -3.37 10.57 4.73
N PHE A 73 -3.85 9.55 4.04
CA PHE A 73 -3.33 9.17 2.74
C PHE A 73 -4.44 8.76 1.78
N LYS A 74 -4.12 8.87 0.50
CA LYS A 74 -4.89 8.37 -0.63
C LYS A 74 -3.96 7.64 -1.60
N TRP A 75 -4.40 6.52 -2.14
CA TRP A 75 -3.69 5.80 -3.20
C TRP A 75 -4.58 5.55 -4.41
N LEU A 76 -3.98 5.72 -5.59
CA LEU A 76 -4.53 5.34 -6.88
C LEU A 76 -3.46 4.61 -7.68
N TRP A 77 -3.85 3.88 -8.70
CA TRP A 77 -2.90 3.24 -9.61
C TRP A 77 -3.39 3.29 -11.05
N ASP A 78 -2.47 3.18 -12.00
CA ASP A 78 -2.74 2.93 -13.41
C ASP A 78 -1.83 1.81 -13.95
N ASP A 79 -1.81 1.59 -15.27
CA ASP A 79 -1.02 0.50 -15.85
C ASP A 79 0.51 0.68 -15.74
N VAL A 80 0.99 1.85 -15.30
CA VAL A 80 2.41 2.21 -15.26
C VAL A 80 2.87 2.57 -13.84
N TYR A 81 2.05 3.26 -13.06
CA TYR A 81 2.43 3.85 -11.79
C TYR A 81 1.45 3.53 -10.66
N LEU A 82 1.98 3.56 -9.45
CA LEU A 82 1.24 3.65 -8.20
C LEU A 82 1.42 5.07 -7.65
N TYR A 83 0.31 5.75 -7.40
CA TYR A 83 0.26 7.13 -6.92
C TYR A 83 -0.10 7.15 -5.45
N GLY A 84 0.68 7.87 -4.65
CA GLY A 84 0.43 8.10 -3.24
C GLY A 84 0.36 9.60 -2.95
N ALA A 85 -0.66 10.01 -2.22
CA ALA A 85 -0.80 11.35 -1.69
C ALA A 85 -0.93 11.28 -0.18
N PHE A 86 -0.22 12.16 0.52
CA PHE A 86 -0.22 12.28 1.97
C PHE A 86 -0.63 13.69 2.36
N HIS A 87 -1.50 13.81 3.35
CA HIS A 87 -1.80 15.06 4.02
C HIS A 87 -1.33 14.93 5.47
N VAL A 88 -0.30 15.69 5.81
CA VAL A 88 0.41 15.62 7.09
C VAL A 88 0.18 16.92 7.84
N GLU A 89 -0.38 16.84 9.05
CA GLU A 89 -0.43 17.97 9.97
C GLU A 89 0.83 17.97 10.83
N ASP A 90 1.64 19.03 10.73
CA ASP A 90 2.83 19.17 11.57
C ASP A 90 2.98 20.56 12.19
N LYS A 91 3.41 20.59 13.45
CA LYS A 91 3.65 21.81 14.23
C LYS A 91 5.09 22.32 14.06
N ASP A 92 6.04 21.48 13.67
CA ASP A 92 7.46 21.82 13.58
C ASP A 92 8.10 21.17 12.34
N ILE A 93 7.88 21.79 11.17
CA ILE A 93 8.38 21.31 9.88
C ILE A 93 9.80 21.84 9.64
N TRP A 94 10.76 20.96 9.35
CA TRP A 94 12.12 21.36 9.05
C TRP A 94 12.86 20.33 8.18
N SER A 95 13.74 20.86 7.32
CA SER A 95 14.58 20.05 6.43
C SER A 95 15.94 20.71 6.21
N THR A 96 16.99 19.95 6.45
CA THR A 96 18.40 20.34 6.33
C THR A 96 19.18 19.47 5.34
N LYS A 97 18.65 18.28 5.00
CA LYS A 97 19.28 17.39 4.03
C LYS A 97 19.12 17.93 2.63
N THR A 98 20.19 17.90 1.86
CA THR A 98 20.22 18.40 0.47
C THR A 98 20.80 17.39 -0.52
N VAL A 99 21.29 16.25 -0.02
CA VAL A 99 21.89 15.19 -0.81
C VAL A 99 20.84 14.09 -1.05
N TYR A 100 20.86 13.53 -2.25
CA TYR A 100 20.02 12.39 -2.60
C TYR A 100 20.36 11.18 -1.70
N ASP A 101 19.34 10.44 -1.26
CA ASP A 101 19.44 9.30 -0.33
C ASP A 101 20.07 9.60 1.05
N ASP A 102 20.02 10.85 1.50
CA ASP A 102 20.40 11.19 2.87
C ASP A 102 19.37 10.66 3.90
N SER A 103 19.71 10.72 5.18
CA SER A 103 18.90 10.16 6.27
C SER A 103 17.67 11.01 6.59
N LEU A 104 16.67 11.01 5.70
CA LEU A 104 15.45 11.83 5.81
C LEU A 104 14.56 11.46 7.01
N TRP A 105 14.68 10.24 7.56
CA TRP A 105 13.98 9.83 8.78
C TRP A 105 14.47 10.55 10.05
N LEU A 106 15.47 11.43 9.92
CA LEU A 106 15.93 12.33 10.97
C LEU A 106 15.34 13.74 10.83
N GLU A 107 14.54 14.03 9.81
CA GLU A 107 13.94 15.34 9.50
C GLU A 107 12.41 15.28 9.62
N GLU A 108 11.75 16.43 9.64
CA GLU A 108 10.27 16.54 9.64
C GLU A 108 9.83 17.18 8.32
N VAL A 109 9.55 16.33 7.32
CA VAL A 109 9.30 16.68 5.91
C VAL A 109 7.97 16.19 5.38
#